data_AF-A0A547L3Z7-F1
#
_entry.id   AF-A0A547L3Z7-F1
#
_cell.length_a   1.000
_cell.length_b   1.000
_cell.length_c   1.000
_cell.angle_alpha   90.00
_cell.angle_beta   90.00
_cell.angle_gamma   90.00
#
_symmetry.space_group_name_H-M   'P 1'
#
loop_
_entity.id
_entity.type
_entity.pdbx_description
1 polymer ?
#
loop_
_entity_poly.entity_id
_entity_poly.type
_entity_poly.pdbx_seq_one_letter_code
_entity_poly.pdbx_strand_id
1 'polypeptide(L)'
;MRGPWRRKAESKVMLGTIRAFWNDQRGVAMILVAIMLPVLIGFALLAIDMSRANGLHNDMQKGADAYALAMAAELDGNPDAITRANRVRDSLLANADSNTTRFSTSGNHQLGPADLTVTYLSGIPADDSIALDAAGVDANGKNWSTTDPKLAKFVEVTVNPTAFAAIFPASFLGGSNGFNVQTQAVAGFTNALCQFTPMFICNPYANIGALQTALSGTKKPMIWLKEQQGGASAQYGPGNYGFLSSPEGDKNTAAITEMFAVTNPPACYSQNGVTTRPGNIPPVDAGINTRFDIYDNGGPYKTDPTINPPAPNVRKGMVVSNAGKNNCSYSAPNSGQAKNYEALPRDNCFTSGTCAQAGVLGDGNWDFSGYWTVNHGNASTSGVLTACGASPSRYCVYKYEISNPALKSGQEATAPQCNTTTQGADRRLLYVAIIDCAANAVQGGGQTLPVQAFGSVFITEPAGGAPDADIYGEMQDISTVVGQNTLKKLQRNEAQLYR
;
A
#
# COMPACT_ATOMS: atom_id res chain seq x y z
N MET A 1 21.49 109.34 -47.90
CA MET A 1 21.86 108.73 -46.59
C MET A 1 21.00 107.49 -46.33
N ARG A 2 21.59 106.29 -46.36
CA ARG A 2 21.36 105.13 -45.46
C ARG A 2 22.23 103.97 -45.98
N GLY A 3 23.16 103.51 -45.14
CA GLY A 3 24.24 102.58 -45.48
C GLY A 3 23.96 101.10 -45.16
N PRO A 4 24.91 100.20 -45.49
CA PRO A 4 24.74 98.75 -45.49
C PRO A 4 25.36 98.07 -44.25
N TRP A 5 24.56 97.37 -43.44
CA TRP A 5 25.06 96.54 -42.33
C TRP A 5 24.23 95.25 -42.17
N ARG A 6 24.44 94.28 -43.05
CA ARG A 6 24.03 92.88 -42.84
C ARG A 6 25.02 91.97 -43.57
N ARG A 7 26.06 91.48 -42.88
CA ARG A 7 26.85 90.29 -43.29
C ARG A 7 27.89 89.79 -42.27
N LYS A 8 28.17 90.48 -41.15
CA LYS A 8 29.22 90.07 -40.17
C LYS A 8 28.73 89.29 -38.94
N ALA A 9 27.43 89.14 -38.71
CA ALA A 9 26.90 88.55 -37.48
C ALA A 9 26.75 87.01 -37.51
N GLU A 10 26.58 86.39 -38.69
CA GLU A 10 26.28 84.95 -38.79
C GLU A 10 27.50 84.04 -38.61
N SER A 11 28.71 84.47 -39.01
CA SER A 11 29.89 83.58 -38.90
C SER A 11 30.40 83.43 -37.46
N LYS A 12 30.22 84.43 -36.60
CA LYS A 12 30.65 84.36 -35.18
C LYS A 12 29.78 83.45 -34.32
N VAL A 13 28.48 83.33 -34.65
CA VAL A 13 27.55 82.45 -33.92
C VAL A 13 27.81 80.98 -34.25
N MET A 14 28.15 80.68 -35.51
CA MET A 14 28.47 79.32 -35.98
C MET A 14 29.82 78.81 -35.45
N LEU A 15 30.84 79.66 -35.34
CA LEU A 15 32.15 79.30 -34.78
C LEU A 15 32.12 79.08 -33.26
N GLY A 16 31.23 79.77 -32.53
CA GLY A 16 31.04 79.57 -31.09
C GLY A 16 30.34 78.26 -30.75
N THR A 17 29.36 77.84 -31.55
CA THR A 17 28.66 76.55 -31.40
C THR A 17 29.56 75.36 -31.73
N ILE A 18 30.42 75.48 -32.76
CA ILE A 18 31.39 74.43 -33.13
C ILE A 18 32.49 74.28 -32.06
N ARG A 19 32.99 75.39 -31.48
CA ARG A 19 33.95 75.33 -30.36
C ARG A 19 33.33 74.80 -29.06
N ALA A 20 32.04 75.06 -28.81
CA ALA A 20 31.33 74.49 -27.67
C ALA A 20 31.18 72.97 -27.80
N PHE A 21 30.97 72.45 -29.01
CA PHE A 21 30.92 71.01 -29.29
C PHE A 21 32.29 70.32 -29.15
N TRP A 22 33.37 71.03 -29.52
CA TRP A 22 34.74 70.49 -29.47
C TRP A 22 35.35 70.43 -28.05
N ASN A 23 34.87 71.29 -27.14
CA ASN A 23 35.27 71.29 -25.72
C ASN A 23 34.26 70.56 -24.80
N ASP A 24 33.24 69.90 -25.36
CA ASP A 24 32.23 69.21 -24.55
C ASP A 24 32.72 67.83 -24.08
N GLN A 25 33.17 67.76 -22.83
CA GLN A 25 33.55 66.49 -22.18
C GLN A 25 32.36 65.60 -21.80
N ARG A 26 31.11 66.03 -22.03
CA ARG A 26 29.90 65.18 -21.86
C ARG A 26 29.81 64.06 -22.89
N GLY A 27 30.60 64.12 -23.98
CA GLY A 27 30.66 63.08 -25.01
C GLY A 27 31.23 61.73 -24.55
N VAL A 28 32.08 61.71 -23.51
CA VAL A 28 32.63 60.46 -22.96
C VAL A 28 31.51 59.59 -22.37
N ALA A 29 30.53 60.20 -21.71
CA ALA A 29 29.35 59.49 -21.20
C ALA A 29 28.52 58.88 -22.34
N MET A 30 28.38 59.57 -23.48
CA MET A 30 27.67 59.05 -24.66
C MET A 30 28.37 57.83 -25.27
N ILE A 31 29.71 57.82 -25.33
CA ILE A 31 30.49 56.68 -25.83
C ILE A 31 30.34 55.48 -24.88
N LEU A 32 30.44 55.72 -23.57
CA LEU A 32 30.27 54.68 -22.54
C LEU A 32 28.86 54.09 -22.57
N VAL A 33 27.82 54.92 -22.72
CA VAL A 33 26.43 54.47 -22.85
C VAL A 33 26.22 53.70 -24.16
N ALA A 34 26.78 54.16 -25.28
CA ALA A 34 26.66 53.48 -26.57
C ALA A 34 27.26 52.06 -26.56
N ILE A 35 28.32 51.83 -25.77
CA ILE A 35 28.95 50.51 -25.61
C ILE A 35 28.21 49.67 -24.55
N MET A 36 27.85 50.26 -23.42
CA MET A 36 27.25 49.53 -22.29
C MET A 36 25.79 49.15 -22.54
N LEU A 37 25.02 49.98 -23.26
CA LEU A 37 23.59 49.75 -23.46
C LEU A 37 23.31 48.43 -24.22
N PRO A 38 23.99 48.12 -25.35
CA PRO A 38 23.85 46.80 -26.00
C PRO A 38 24.25 45.63 -25.09
N VAL A 39 25.30 45.79 -24.28
CA VAL A 39 25.77 44.75 -23.34
C VAL A 39 24.72 44.49 -22.26
N LEU A 40 24.17 45.54 -21.64
CA LEU A 40 23.12 45.43 -20.63
C LEU A 40 21.84 44.82 -21.20
N ILE A 41 21.44 45.22 -22.42
CA ILE A 41 20.30 44.61 -23.11
C ILE A 41 20.58 43.13 -23.39
N GLY A 42 21.78 42.77 -23.86
CA GLY A 42 22.17 41.38 -24.10
C GLY A 42 22.07 40.51 -22.84
N PHE A 43 22.58 40.99 -21.70
CA PHE A 43 22.44 40.29 -20.42
C PHE A 43 20.98 40.20 -19.94
N ALA A 44 20.18 41.24 -20.13
CA ALA A 44 18.76 41.21 -19.79
C ALA A 44 18.01 40.14 -20.60
N LEU A 45 18.28 40.02 -21.90
CA LEU A 45 17.69 38.99 -22.76
C LEU A 45 18.11 37.58 -22.32
N LEU A 46 19.40 37.37 -22.03
CA LEU A 46 19.89 36.09 -21.51
C LEU A 46 19.22 35.70 -20.19
N ALA A 47 19.07 36.65 -19.27
CA ALA A 47 18.40 36.43 -18.00
C ALA A 47 16.91 36.08 -18.16
N ILE A 48 16.21 36.75 -19.08
CA ILE A 48 14.81 36.44 -19.43
C ILE A 48 14.69 35.02 -20.00
N ASP A 49 15.57 34.62 -20.91
CA ASP A 49 15.52 33.27 -21.46
C ASP A 49 15.81 32.19 -20.42
N MET A 50 16.81 32.40 -19.57
CA MET A 50 17.10 31.46 -18.47
C MET A 50 15.90 31.33 -17.53
N SER A 51 15.22 32.45 -17.22
CA SER A 51 14.01 32.45 -16.39
C SER A 51 12.87 31.67 -17.04
N ARG A 52 12.64 31.88 -18.35
CA ARG A 52 11.63 31.16 -19.13
C ARG A 52 11.94 29.67 -19.24
N ALA A 53 13.19 29.32 -19.51
CA ALA A 53 13.65 27.94 -19.65
C ALA A 53 13.54 27.17 -18.34
N ASN A 54 13.95 27.78 -17.21
CA ASN A 54 13.77 27.18 -15.89
C ASN A 54 12.29 27.05 -15.52
N GLY A 55 11.45 28.02 -15.88
CA GLY A 55 9.99 27.93 -15.73
C GLY A 55 9.43 26.72 -16.49
N LEU A 56 9.78 26.60 -17.78
CA LEU A 56 9.39 25.48 -18.62
C LEU A 56 9.85 24.14 -18.05
N HIS A 57 11.13 24.03 -17.66
CA HIS A 57 11.68 22.82 -17.05
C HIS A 57 10.92 22.42 -15.78
N ASN A 58 10.63 23.38 -14.89
CA ASN A 58 9.87 23.10 -13.67
C ASN A 58 8.44 22.63 -13.94
N ASP A 59 7.77 23.20 -14.95
CA ASP A 59 6.42 22.78 -15.31
C ASP A 59 6.42 21.41 -16.00
N MET A 60 7.39 21.13 -16.87
CA MET A 60 7.61 19.81 -17.47
C MET A 60 7.95 18.75 -16.41
N GLN A 61 8.74 19.10 -15.40
CA GLN A 61 9.08 18.17 -14.31
C GLN A 61 7.86 17.86 -13.46
N LYS A 62 7.05 18.85 -13.11
CA LYS A 62 5.78 18.63 -12.39
C LYS A 62 4.82 17.74 -13.19
N GLY A 63 4.77 17.93 -14.50
CA GLY A 63 4.00 17.08 -15.42
C GLY A 63 4.50 15.64 -15.37
N ALA A 64 5.80 15.42 -15.60
CA ALA A 64 6.43 14.10 -15.54
C ALA A 64 6.17 13.40 -14.20
N ASP A 65 6.38 14.11 -13.09
CA ASP A 65 6.13 13.63 -11.73
C ASP A 65 4.67 13.20 -11.53
N ALA A 66 3.71 14.01 -12.00
CA ALA A 66 2.29 13.71 -11.90
C ALA A 66 1.88 12.48 -12.74
N TYR A 67 2.39 12.37 -13.97
CA TYR A 67 2.17 11.19 -14.82
C TYR A 67 2.78 9.93 -14.19
N ALA A 68 4.02 10.02 -13.70
CA ALA A 68 4.71 8.91 -13.07
C ALA A 68 3.95 8.43 -11.84
N LEU A 69 3.55 9.32 -10.93
CA LEU A 69 2.77 8.98 -9.73
C LEU A 69 1.41 8.35 -10.07
N ALA A 70 0.67 8.93 -11.02
CA ALA A 70 -0.65 8.43 -11.41
C ALA A 70 -0.58 7.05 -12.06
N MET A 71 0.43 6.80 -12.90
CA MET A 71 0.64 5.49 -13.50
C MET A 71 1.20 4.48 -12.50
N ALA A 72 2.11 4.88 -11.63
CA ALA A 72 2.66 4.01 -10.58
C ALA A 72 1.55 3.47 -9.68
N ALA A 73 0.58 4.31 -9.30
CA ALA A 73 -0.54 3.89 -8.44
C ALA A 73 -1.35 2.69 -8.98
N GLU A 74 -1.28 2.39 -10.28
CA GLU A 74 -1.95 1.25 -10.90
C GLU A 74 -1.09 -0.02 -10.92
N LEU A 75 0.20 0.05 -10.56
CA LEU A 75 1.16 -1.05 -10.56
C LEU A 75 1.06 -1.92 -9.30
N ASP A 76 -0.09 -2.55 -9.11
CA ASP A 76 -0.41 -3.40 -7.96
C ASP A 76 0.01 -4.88 -8.13
N GLY A 77 0.72 -5.21 -9.22
CA GLY A 77 1.17 -6.56 -9.54
C GLY A 77 0.10 -7.49 -10.13
N ASN A 78 -1.12 -6.99 -10.41
CA ASN A 78 -2.15 -7.77 -11.09
C ASN A 78 -1.86 -7.90 -12.60
N PRO A 79 -2.40 -8.95 -13.26
CA PRO A 79 -2.17 -9.17 -14.69
C PRO A 79 -2.60 -8.01 -15.61
N ASP A 80 -3.50 -7.14 -15.15
CA ASP A 80 -4.02 -5.99 -15.89
C ASP A 80 -3.39 -4.64 -15.46
N ALA A 81 -2.41 -4.64 -14.55
CA ALA A 81 -1.79 -3.44 -13.97
C ALA A 81 -1.26 -2.46 -15.04
N ILE A 82 -0.43 -2.95 -15.98
CA ILE A 82 0.09 -2.14 -17.09
C ILE A 82 -1.04 -1.60 -17.98
N THR A 83 -2.12 -2.37 -18.18
CA THR A 83 -3.25 -1.93 -18.99
C THR A 83 -3.99 -0.78 -18.32
N ARG A 84 -4.19 -0.84 -17.00
CA ARG A 84 -4.80 0.25 -16.22
C ARG A 84 -3.91 1.49 -16.19
N ALA A 85 -2.60 1.31 -15.97
CA ALA A 85 -1.63 2.42 -16.02
C ALA A 85 -1.65 3.17 -17.35
N ASN A 86 -1.66 2.45 -18.48
CA ASN A 86 -1.79 3.06 -19.81
C ASN A 86 -3.13 3.80 -20.00
N ARG A 87 -4.23 3.26 -19.47
CA ARG A 87 -5.54 3.95 -19.51
C ARG A 87 -5.52 5.26 -18.71
N VAL A 88 -4.85 5.28 -17.56
CA VAL A 88 -4.68 6.50 -16.75
C VAL A 88 -3.87 7.55 -17.54
N ARG A 89 -2.75 7.16 -18.15
CA ARG A 89 -1.98 8.04 -19.05
C ARG A 89 -2.86 8.65 -20.13
N ASP A 90 -3.60 7.81 -20.86
CA ASP A 90 -4.42 8.26 -21.99
C ASP A 90 -5.57 9.16 -21.53
N SER A 91 -6.16 8.86 -20.37
CA SER A 91 -7.20 9.71 -19.76
C SER A 91 -6.67 11.06 -19.31
N LEU A 92 -5.43 11.13 -18.80
CA LEU A 92 -4.80 12.39 -18.40
C LEU A 92 -4.42 13.23 -19.63
N LEU A 93 -3.95 12.58 -20.71
CA LEU A 93 -3.65 13.25 -21.98
C LEU A 93 -4.91 13.80 -22.68
N ALA A 94 -6.04 13.09 -22.56
CA ALA A 94 -7.30 13.47 -23.19
C ALA A 94 -7.95 14.74 -22.59
N ASN A 95 -7.54 15.20 -21.40
CA ASN A 95 -8.01 16.44 -20.81
C ASN A 95 -7.38 17.66 -21.52
N ALA A 96 -7.98 18.04 -22.64
CA ALA A 96 -7.50 19.04 -23.59
C ALA A 96 -7.27 20.44 -22.97
N ASP A 97 -8.04 20.85 -21.95
CA ASP A 97 -7.92 22.19 -21.36
C ASP A 97 -6.68 22.36 -20.45
N SER A 98 -6.10 21.24 -20.00
CA SER A 98 -4.95 21.22 -19.07
C SER A 98 -3.62 20.84 -19.70
N ASN A 99 -3.62 20.32 -20.94
CA ASN A 99 -2.47 19.61 -21.50
C ASN A 99 -2.06 20.09 -22.91
N THR A 100 -2.28 21.38 -23.19
CA THR A 100 -1.77 22.04 -24.40
C THR A 100 -0.51 22.83 -24.11
N THR A 101 0.47 22.79 -25.02
CA THR A 101 1.61 23.69 -24.96
C THR A 101 1.13 25.14 -25.06
N ARG A 102 1.64 25.99 -24.18
CA ARG A 102 1.38 27.43 -24.18
C ARG A 102 2.67 28.14 -24.58
N PHE A 103 2.54 29.26 -25.28
CA PHE A 103 3.68 30.09 -25.70
C PHE A 103 4.66 29.41 -26.67
N SER A 104 4.19 28.39 -27.41
CA SER A 104 4.95 27.77 -28.50
C SER A 104 4.98 28.66 -29.75
N THR A 105 6.11 28.67 -30.45
CA THR A 105 6.27 29.36 -31.74
C THR A 105 5.59 28.63 -32.90
N SER A 106 5.24 27.35 -32.73
CA SER A 106 4.52 26.53 -33.71
C SER A 106 3.00 26.47 -33.49
N GLY A 107 2.47 27.27 -32.55
CA GLY A 107 1.08 27.20 -32.10
C GLY A 107 0.87 26.21 -30.96
N ASN A 108 -0.35 26.19 -30.40
CA ASN A 108 -0.68 25.28 -29.31
C ASN A 108 -0.68 23.84 -29.81
N HIS A 109 0.13 22.99 -29.18
CA HIS A 109 0.19 21.55 -29.41
C HIS A 109 -0.51 20.85 -28.26
N GLN A 110 -1.54 20.05 -28.54
CA GLN A 110 -2.13 19.19 -27.53
C GLN A 110 -1.20 17.99 -27.31
N LEU A 111 -0.73 17.82 -26.09
CA LEU A 111 0.15 16.71 -25.75
C LEU A 111 -0.58 15.39 -25.99
N GLY A 112 0.09 14.47 -26.69
CA GLY A 112 -0.38 13.13 -26.99
C GLY A 112 0.61 12.06 -26.54
N PRO A 113 0.27 10.78 -26.74
CA PRO A 113 1.12 9.67 -26.30
C PRO A 113 2.53 9.69 -26.89
N ALA A 114 2.71 10.27 -28.08
CA ALA A 114 4.02 10.38 -28.73
C ALA A 114 4.95 11.41 -28.09
N ASP A 115 4.44 12.31 -27.23
CA ASP A 115 5.24 13.31 -26.51
C ASP A 115 5.82 12.77 -25.19
N LEU A 116 5.42 11.55 -24.80
CA LEU A 116 5.86 10.89 -23.58
C LEU A 116 6.46 9.53 -23.93
N THR A 117 7.65 9.26 -23.44
CA THR A 117 8.20 7.90 -23.41
C THR A 117 7.93 7.31 -22.03
N VAL A 118 7.17 6.21 -21.98
CA VAL A 118 6.80 5.52 -20.75
C VAL A 118 7.42 4.14 -20.74
N THR A 119 8.22 3.86 -19.72
CA THR A 119 8.92 2.58 -19.55
C THR A 119 8.58 1.99 -18.18
N TYR A 120 8.10 0.74 -18.16
CA TYR A 120 7.82 0.01 -16.92
C TYR A 120 9.06 -0.73 -16.45
N LEU A 121 9.35 -0.69 -15.15
CA LEU A 121 10.56 -1.26 -14.57
C LEU A 121 10.24 -2.29 -13.49
N SER A 122 11.02 -3.38 -13.45
CA SER A 122 10.93 -4.38 -12.37
C SER A 122 11.69 -3.99 -11.11
N GLY A 123 12.56 -2.99 -11.21
CA GLY A 123 13.39 -2.48 -10.14
C GLY A 123 14.07 -1.18 -10.58
N ILE A 124 14.85 -0.61 -9.69
CA ILE A 124 15.66 0.59 -9.92
C ILE A 124 17.06 0.37 -9.34
N PRO A 125 18.08 1.13 -9.77
CA PRO A 125 19.37 1.15 -9.10
C PRO A 125 19.22 1.44 -7.60
N ALA A 126 20.08 0.83 -6.78
CA ALA A 126 20.04 0.99 -5.33
C ALA A 126 20.65 2.32 -4.84
N ASP A 127 21.34 3.04 -5.72
CA ASP A 127 22.01 4.31 -5.46
C ASP A 127 21.45 5.36 -6.42
N ASP A 128 20.95 6.47 -5.88
CA ASP A 128 20.34 7.58 -6.60
C ASP A 128 21.33 8.30 -7.53
N SER A 129 22.64 8.10 -7.35
CA SER A 129 23.66 8.66 -8.25
C SER A 129 23.75 7.94 -9.61
N ILE A 130 23.12 6.76 -9.74
CA ILE A 130 23.14 5.98 -10.97
C ILE A 130 21.98 6.40 -11.86
N ALA A 131 22.29 7.17 -12.90
CA ALA A 131 21.29 7.61 -13.87
C ALA A 131 20.64 6.44 -14.64
N LEU A 132 19.37 6.65 -15.00
CA LEU A 132 18.57 5.76 -15.83
C LEU A 132 18.23 6.46 -17.15
N ASP A 133 18.42 5.78 -18.29
CA ASP A 133 17.97 6.30 -19.59
C ASP A 133 16.48 6.04 -19.82
N ALA A 134 15.90 6.69 -20.84
CA ALA A 134 14.48 6.56 -21.20
C ALA A 134 14.03 5.13 -21.54
N ALA A 135 14.97 4.22 -21.80
CA ALA A 135 14.70 2.80 -22.06
C ALA A 135 14.74 1.94 -20.79
N GLY A 136 14.95 2.55 -19.61
CA GLY A 136 15.07 1.84 -18.35
C GLY A 136 16.41 1.13 -18.17
N VAL A 137 17.47 1.57 -18.86
CA VAL A 137 18.82 1.03 -18.73
C VAL A 137 19.66 1.97 -17.86
N ASP A 138 20.32 1.42 -16.86
CA ASP A 138 21.16 2.22 -15.96
C ASP A 138 22.53 2.53 -16.58
N ALA A 139 23.25 3.49 -15.99
CA ALA A 139 24.58 3.88 -16.44
C ALA A 139 25.63 2.74 -16.43
N ASN A 140 25.36 1.62 -15.74
CA ASN A 140 26.19 0.42 -15.72
C ASN A 140 25.78 -0.60 -16.79
N GLY A 141 24.77 -0.29 -17.61
CA GLY A 141 24.28 -1.13 -18.69
C GLY A 141 23.28 -2.20 -18.27
N LYS A 142 22.77 -2.16 -17.02
CA LYS A 142 21.74 -3.11 -16.57
C LYS A 142 20.37 -2.61 -17.00
N ASN A 143 19.63 -3.49 -17.68
CA ASN A 143 18.27 -3.22 -18.12
C ASN A 143 17.27 -3.60 -17.01
N TRP A 144 16.48 -2.62 -16.57
CA TRP A 144 15.44 -2.77 -15.56
C TRP A 144 14.04 -2.82 -16.17
N SER A 145 13.90 -2.58 -17.48
CA SER A 145 12.62 -2.59 -18.17
C SER A 145 11.96 -3.97 -18.13
N THR A 146 10.64 -3.97 -18.02
CA THR A 146 9.83 -5.17 -18.05
C THR A 146 8.52 -4.91 -18.79
N THR A 147 8.00 -5.96 -19.43
CA THR A 147 6.66 -5.96 -20.03
C THR A 147 5.69 -6.88 -19.28
N ASP A 148 6.16 -7.56 -18.23
CA ASP A 148 5.33 -8.40 -17.37
C ASP A 148 4.61 -7.52 -16.33
N PRO A 149 3.26 -7.44 -16.37
CA PRO A 149 2.49 -6.66 -15.39
C PRO A 149 2.71 -7.08 -13.94
N LYS A 150 3.10 -8.33 -13.68
CA LYS A 150 3.35 -8.83 -12.32
C LYS A 150 4.69 -8.37 -11.76
N LEU A 151 5.66 -8.08 -12.63
CA LEU A 151 7.00 -7.64 -12.25
C LEU A 151 7.13 -6.13 -12.27
N ALA A 152 6.30 -5.41 -13.04
CA ALA A 152 6.31 -3.95 -13.11
C ALA A 152 5.94 -3.32 -11.75
N LYS A 153 6.94 -2.78 -11.05
CA LYS A 153 6.79 -2.09 -9.75
C LYS A 153 7.00 -0.59 -9.84
N PHE A 154 7.73 -0.16 -10.85
CA PHE A 154 8.04 1.24 -11.10
C PHE A 154 7.65 1.60 -12.53
N VAL A 155 7.42 2.88 -12.75
CA VAL A 155 7.25 3.47 -14.06
C VAL A 155 8.16 4.68 -14.18
N GLU A 156 8.85 4.74 -15.30
CA GLU A 156 9.64 5.87 -15.72
C GLU A 156 8.87 6.62 -16.80
N VAL A 157 8.77 7.94 -16.63
CA VAL A 157 8.14 8.84 -17.57
C VAL A 157 9.16 9.86 -18.01
N THR A 158 9.53 9.80 -19.28
CA THR A 158 10.39 10.79 -19.93
C THR A 158 9.52 11.66 -20.84
N VAL A 159 9.55 12.98 -20.63
CA VAL A 159 8.93 13.93 -21.55
C VAL A 159 9.87 14.11 -22.73
N ASN A 160 9.40 13.82 -23.95
CA ASN A 160 10.25 13.89 -25.13
C ASN A 160 10.73 15.34 -25.36
N PRO A 161 11.96 15.51 -25.87
CA PRO A 161 12.61 16.81 -25.87
C PRO A 161 11.82 17.84 -26.68
N THR A 162 11.50 18.98 -26.07
CA THR A 162 10.87 20.11 -26.77
C THR A 162 11.91 21.18 -27.12
N ALA A 163 11.87 21.67 -28.36
CA ALA A 163 12.76 22.72 -28.81
C ALA A 163 12.36 24.07 -28.20
N PHE A 164 13.22 24.63 -27.34
CA PHE A 164 13.07 25.95 -26.75
C PHE A 164 13.71 27.00 -27.66
N ALA A 165 12.95 28.05 -28.01
CA ALA A 165 13.45 29.18 -28.78
C ALA A 165 13.92 30.31 -27.84
N ALA A 166 15.22 30.60 -27.87
CA ALA A 166 15.83 31.69 -27.12
C ALA A 166 15.61 33.03 -27.84
N ILE A 167 15.35 34.08 -27.08
CA ILE A 167 15.27 35.47 -27.54
C ILE A 167 16.69 36.05 -27.68
N PHE A 168 17.61 35.64 -26.80
CA PHE A 168 19.02 35.99 -26.84
C PHE A 168 19.62 35.46 -28.14
N PRO A 169 20.18 36.34 -29.00
CA PRO A 169 20.60 35.97 -30.33
C PRO A 169 22.02 35.38 -30.29
N ALA A 170 22.16 34.23 -29.63
CA ALA A 170 23.41 33.48 -29.46
C ALA A 170 24.12 33.21 -30.79
N SER A 171 23.39 33.17 -31.91
CA SER A 171 23.95 33.05 -33.26
C SER A 171 24.95 34.14 -33.63
N PHE A 172 24.83 35.35 -33.07
CA PHE A 172 25.83 36.42 -33.27
C PHE A 172 27.16 36.13 -32.56
N LEU A 173 27.16 35.20 -31.60
CA LEU A 173 28.34 34.73 -30.87
C LEU A 173 28.77 33.32 -31.32
N GLY A 174 28.19 32.80 -32.41
CA GLY A 174 28.47 31.45 -32.92
C GLY A 174 27.71 30.30 -32.25
N GLY A 175 26.71 30.60 -31.41
CA GLY A 175 25.84 29.61 -30.75
C GLY A 175 24.51 29.35 -31.49
N SER A 176 23.66 28.50 -30.92
CA SER A 176 22.29 28.25 -31.42
C SER A 176 21.26 29.10 -30.69
N ASN A 177 20.28 29.64 -31.41
CA ASN A 177 19.17 30.40 -30.82
C ASN A 177 18.07 29.48 -30.24
N GLY A 178 18.45 28.28 -29.82
CA GLY A 178 17.55 27.30 -29.23
C GLY A 178 18.28 26.06 -28.74
N PHE A 179 17.61 25.34 -27.84
CA PHE A 179 18.09 24.12 -27.18
C PHE A 179 16.91 23.25 -26.76
N ASN A 180 17.16 21.98 -26.47
CA ASN A 180 16.12 21.07 -26.03
C ASN A 180 16.02 21.07 -24.51
N VAL A 181 14.79 21.05 -24.01
CA VAL A 181 14.49 20.78 -22.60
C VAL A 181 13.82 19.41 -22.51
N GLN A 182 14.31 18.57 -21.62
CA GLN A 182 13.82 17.23 -21.35
C GLN A 182 13.74 17.06 -19.83
N THR A 183 12.70 16.36 -19.38
CA THR A 183 12.49 15.99 -17.98
C THR A 183 12.14 14.52 -17.87
N GLN A 184 12.47 13.93 -16.73
CA GLN A 184 12.25 12.51 -16.46
C GLN A 184 11.82 12.37 -15.00
N ALA A 185 10.93 11.42 -14.74
CA ALA A 185 10.49 11.08 -13.40
C ALA A 185 10.32 9.57 -13.28
N VAL A 186 10.78 9.01 -12.16
CA VAL A 186 10.54 7.60 -11.80
C VAL A 186 9.63 7.57 -10.59
N ALA A 187 8.56 6.78 -10.67
CA ALA A 187 7.68 6.56 -9.54
C ALA A 187 7.47 5.06 -9.32
N GLY A 188 7.34 4.68 -8.06
CA GLY A 188 7.05 3.31 -7.64
C GLY A 188 5.78 3.23 -6.81
N PHE A 189 5.19 2.04 -6.77
CA PHE A 189 4.06 1.75 -5.92
C PHE A 189 4.45 0.77 -4.82
N THR A 190 4.14 1.14 -3.59
CA THR A 190 4.27 0.24 -2.44
C THR A 190 2.92 0.06 -1.77
N ASN A 191 2.59 -1.20 -1.54
CA ASN A 191 1.45 -1.59 -0.73
C ASN A 191 1.94 -2.03 0.64
N ALA A 192 1.43 -1.42 1.70
CA ALA A 192 1.67 -1.81 3.07
C ALA A 192 0.34 -2.05 3.81
N LEU A 193 0.31 -3.01 4.73
CA LEU A 193 -0.79 -3.16 5.68
C LEU A 193 -0.35 -2.73 7.06
N CYS A 194 -1.04 -1.73 7.60
CA CYS A 194 -0.89 -1.26 8.98
C CYS A 194 -1.92 -1.92 9.90
N GLN A 195 -1.68 -1.87 11.22
CA GLN A 195 -2.53 -2.57 12.21
C GLN A 195 -2.56 -4.08 12.01
N PHE A 196 -1.40 -4.60 11.65
CA PHE A 196 -1.22 -5.97 11.25
C PHE A 196 -0.76 -6.84 12.43
N THR A 197 -1.35 -8.03 12.57
CA THR A 197 -0.86 -9.01 13.54
C THR A 197 0.47 -9.55 13.05
N PRO A 198 1.57 -9.49 13.83
CA PRO A 198 2.92 -9.80 13.35
C PRO A 198 3.11 -11.31 13.13
N MET A 199 2.42 -11.86 12.14
CA MET A 199 2.41 -13.27 11.78
C MET A 199 2.41 -13.48 10.27
N PHE A 200 2.97 -14.61 9.87
CA PHE A 200 2.87 -15.13 8.53
C PHE A 200 2.32 -16.54 8.54
N ILE A 201 1.70 -16.94 7.44
CA ILE A 201 1.27 -18.30 7.18
C ILE A 201 1.93 -18.80 5.92
N CYS A 202 2.31 -20.07 5.92
CA CYS A 202 2.76 -20.75 4.73
C CYS A 202 1.58 -21.12 3.87
N ASN A 203 1.57 -20.64 2.62
CA ASN A 203 0.48 -20.86 1.70
C ASN A 203 0.15 -22.36 1.60
N PRO A 204 -1.05 -22.80 2.02
CA PRO A 204 -1.45 -24.20 1.91
C PRO A 204 -1.80 -24.60 0.46
N TYR A 205 -1.90 -23.64 -0.46
CA TYR A 205 -2.21 -23.88 -1.86
C TYR A 205 -0.96 -23.96 -2.72
N ALA A 206 -1.07 -24.65 -3.85
CA ALA A 206 0.04 -24.79 -4.81
C ALA A 206 0.52 -23.45 -5.39
N ASN A 207 -0.32 -22.42 -5.42
CA ASN A 207 0.01 -21.06 -5.82
C ASN A 207 -1.08 -20.08 -5.36
N ILE A 208 -0.82 -18.78 -5.49
CA ILE A 208 -1.76 -17.73 -5.08
C ILE A 208 -3.07 -17.73 -5.88
N GLY A 209 -3.05 -18.14 -7.16
CA GLY A 209 -4.25 -18.22 -8.00
C GLY A 209 -5.22 -19.31 -7.56
N ALA A 210 -4.72 -20.43 -7.06
CA ALA A 210 -5.54 -21.49 -6.46
C ALA A 210 -6.22 -21.01 -5.17
N LEU A 211 -5.48 -20.26 -4.32
CA LEU A 211 -6.06 -19.62 -3.13
C LEU A 211 -7.14 -18.60 -3.52
N GLN A 212 -6.87 -17.74 -4.51
CA GLN A 212 -7.83 -16.76 -5.02
C GLN A 212 -9.13 -17.43 -5.50
N THR A 213 -9.01 -18.55 -6.21
CA THR A 213 -10.16 -19.33 -6.68
C THR A 213 -10.97 -19.86 -5.50
N ALA A 214 -10.30 -20.43 -4.50
CA ALA A 214 -10.95 -20.95 -3.29
C ALA A 214 -11.69 -19.85 -2.49
N LEU A 215 -11.24 -18.60 -2.58
CA LEU A 215 -11.85 -17.47 -1.90
C LEU A 215 -12.92 -16.74 -2.72
N SER A 216 -13.20 -17.13 -3.97
CA SER A 216 -14.18 -16.42 -4.82
C SER A 216 -15.65 -16.71 -4.47
N GLY A 217 -15.95 -17.85 -3.83
CA GLY A 217 -17.31 -18.29 -3.51
C GLY A 217 -17.86 -17.79 -2.16
N THR A 218 -19.11 -18.15 -1.87
CA THR A 218 -19.72 -17.93 -0.52
C THR A 218 -19.19 -18.93 0.50
N LYS A 219 -18.79 -20.13 0.05
CA LYS A 219 -18.05 -21.09 0.85
C LYS A 219 -16.62 -20.60 1.02
N LYS A 220 -16.12 -20.66 2.26
CA LYS A 220 -14.75 -20.29 2.59
C LYS A 220 -14.07 -21.46 3.28
N PRO A 221 -12.84 -21.83 2.87
CA PRO A 221 -12.13 -22.94 3.46
C PRO A 221 -11.65 -22.60 4.87
N MET A 222 -11.80 -23.55 5.79
CA MET A 222 -11.11 -23.49 7.07
C MET A 222 -9.62 -23.84 6.89
N ILE A 223 -8.76 -23.22 7.67
CA ILE A 223 -7.34 -23.48 7.76
C ILE A 223 -6.99 -23.84 9.20
N TRP A 224 -6.29 -24.95 9.36
CA TRP A 224 -5.67 -25.36 10.61
C TRP A 224 -4.22 -24.88 10.59
N LEU A 225 -3.97 -23.80 11.31
CA LEU A 225 -2.66 -23.18 11.45
C LEU A 225 -1.92 -23.84 12.60
N LYS A 226 -0.80 -24.48 12.26
CA LYS A 226 0.09 -25.14 13.22
C LYS A 226 1.30 -24.28 13.50
N GLU A 227 1.66 -24.12 14.76
CA GLU A 227 2.92 -23.47 15.09
C GLU A 227 4.07 -24.39 14.65
N GLN A 228 5.10 -23.83 14.02
CA GLN A 228 6.27 -24.65 13.72
C GLN A 228 7.09 -24.89 14.99
N GLN A 229 6.95 -26.08 15.56
CA GLN A 229 7.74 -26.53 16.72
C GLN A 229 9.12 -27.02 16.25
N GLY A 230 10.15 -26.17 16.26
CA GLY A 230 11.52 -26.68 16.06
C GLY A 230 12.61 -25.63 15.84
N GLY A 231 13.85 -26.00 16.19
CA GLY A 231 15.05 -25.15 16.22
C GLY A 231 15.53 -24.60 14.86
N ALA A 232 16.77 -24.11 14.81
CA ALA A 232 17.33 -23.29 13.72
C ALA A 232 17.25 -23.87 12.28
N SER A 233 16.84 -25.14 12.11
CA SER A 233 16.71 -25.82 10.81
C SER A 233 15.31 -26.39 10.54
N ALA A 234 14.31 -26.12 11.41
CA ALA A 234 12.94 -26.56 11.19
C ALA A 234 12.32 -25.74 10.05
N GLN A 235 12.09 -26.40 8.91
CA GLN A 235 11.53 -25.76 7.73
C GLN A 235 10.02 -25.64 7.86
N TYR A 236 9.47 -24.46 7.60
CA TYR A 236 8.04 -24.26 7.64
C TYR A 236 7.36 -24.93 6.44
N GLY A 237 6.31 -25.70 6.72
CA GLY A 237 5.50 -26.38 5.70
C GLY A 237 4.17 -25.65 5.42
N PRO A 238 3.46 -26.02 4.34
CA PRO A 238 2.12 -25.52 4.05
C PRO A 238 1.17 -25.68 5.26
N GLY A 239 0.48 -24.60 5.66
CA GLY A 239 -0.39 -24.59 6.84
C GLY A 239 0.32 -24.27 8.17
N ASN A 240 1.65 -24.18 8.20
CA ASN A 240 2.34 -23.67 9.37
C ASN A 240 2.21 -22.15 9.46
N TYR A 241 2.20 -21.62 10.68
CA TYR A 241 2.32 -20.19 10.94
C TYR A 241 3.60 -19.90 11.73
N GLY A 242 4.08 -18.67 11.60
CA GLY A 242 5.19 -18.13 12.38
C GLY A 242 5.04 -16.63 12.59
N PHE A 243 6.01 -16.03 13.27
CA PHE A 243 5.95 -14.62 13.67
C PHE A 243 6.86 -13.74 12.80
N LEU A 244 6.46 -12.49 12.63
CA LEU A 244 7.25 -11.47 11.93
C LEU A 244 7.93 -10.53 12.93
N SER A 245 9.10 -10.05 12.56
CA SER A 245 9.80 -9.03 13.35
C SER A 245 9.12 -7.68 13.16
N SER A 246 8.94 -6.90 14.23
CA SER A 246 8.37 -5.55 14.07
C SER A 246 9.35 -4.63 13.34
N PRO A 247 8.90 -3.81 12.37
CA PRO A 247 9.71 -2.74 11.78
C PRO A 247 10.20 -1.71 12.81
N GLU A 248 9.52 -1.56 13.95
CA GLU A 248 9.98 -0.71 15.07
C GLU A 248 11.05 -1.38 15.95
N GLY A 249 11.48 -2.58 15.59
CA GLY A 249 12.41 -3.42 16.36
C GLY A 249 11.69 -4.46 17.23
N ASP A 250 12.30 -5.63 17.35
CA ASP A 250 11.76 -6.72 18.16
C ASP A 250 11.84 -6.38 19.65
N LYS A 251 10.68 -6.04 20.22
CA LYS A 251 10.49 -6.00 21.68
C LYS A 251 10.54 -7.42 22.25
N ASN A 252 10.69 -7.56 23.57
CA ASN A 252 10.69 -8.85 24.27
C ASN A 252 9.55 -9.80 23.81
N THR A 253 9.69 -11.11 24.06
CA THR A 253 8.65 -12.13 23.72
C THR A 253 7.27 -11.77 24.26
N ALA A 254 7.23 -11.01 25.36
CA ALA A 254 6.01 -10.46 25.95
C ALA A 254 5.19 -9.55 25.05
N ALA A 255 5.88 -8.69 24.31
CA ALA A 255 5.23 -7.72 23.46
C ALA A 255 4.48 -8.39 22.29
N ILE A 256 4.83 -9.63 21.89
CA ILE A 256 4.10 -10.31 20.82
C ILE A 256 2.70 -10.69 21.25
N THR A 257 2.56 -11.36 22.39
CA THR A 257 1.23 -11.75 22.89
C THR A 257 0.36 -10.52 23.14
N GLU A 258 0.95 -9.42 23.59
CA GLU A 258 0.26 -8.11 23.69
C GLU A 258 -0.15 -7.57 22.31
N MET A 259 0.73 -7.60 21.30
CA MET A 259 0.39 -7.20 19.92
C MET A 259 -0.75 -8.03 19.32
N PHE A 260 -0.93 -9.27 19.76
CA PHE A 260 -2.05 -10.10 19.37
C PHE A 260 -3.33 -9.76 20.14
N ALA A 261 -3.22 -9.29 21.38
CA ALA A 261 -4.34 -8.90 22.23
C ALA A 261 -4.93 -7.54 21.81
N VAL A 262 -4.09 -6.56 21.48
CA VAL A 262 -4.52 -5.19 21.18
C VAL A 262 -5.38 -5.12 19.91
N THR A 263 -6.23 -4.10 19.86
CA THR A 263 -7.19 -3.90 18.77
C THR A 263 -6.56 -3.30 17.52
N ASN A 264 -5.56 -2.43 17.70
CA ASN A 264 -4.85 -1.73 16.64
C ASN A 264 -3.33 -1.80 16.89
N PRO A 265 -2.65 -2.87 16.48
CA PRO A 265 -1.20 -2.98 16.64
C PRO A 265 -0.50 -1.84 15.88
N PRO A 266 0.55 -1.21 16.41
CA PRO A 266 1.22 -0.10 15.72
C PRO A 266 2.17 -0.53 14.59
N ALA A 267 2.04 -1.74 14.03
CA ALA A 267 2.96 -2.29 13.02
C ALA A 267 2.41 -2.19 11.59
N CYS A 268 3.29 -1.84 10.64
CA CYS A 268 3.02 -1.82 9.20
C CYS A 268 3.98 -2.73 8.43
N TYR A 269 3.45 -3.64 7.61
CA TYR A 269 4.27 -4.56 6.81
C TYR A 269 4.11 -4.27 5.33
N SER A 270 5.24 -4.17 4.62
CA SER A 270 5.26 -3.97 3.17
C SER A 270 5.14 -5.30 2.44
N GLN A 271 4.43 -5.30 1.30
CA GLN A 271 4.40 -6.46 0.41
C GLN A 271 5.79 -6.74 -0.22
N ASN A 272 6.68 -5.75 -0.24
CA ASN A 272 8.02 -5.89 -0.80
C ASN A 272 8.96 -6.80 0.02
N GLY A 273 8.60 -7.10 1.26
CA GLY A 273 9.32 -8.06 2.07
C GLY A 273 8.95 -7.97 3.54
N VAL A 274 8.91 -9.13 4.20
CA VAL A 274 8.72 -9.23 5.65
C VAL A 274 9.84 -10.08 6.24
N THR A 275 10.31 -9.72 7.42
CA THR A 275 11.37 -10.44 8.11
C THR A 275 10.76 -11.33 9.18
N THR A 276 11.10 -12.62 9.15
CA THR A 276 10.69 -13.59 10.18
C THR A 276 11.35 -13.24 11.50
N ARG A 277 10.63 -13.41 12.60
CA ARG A 277 11.18 -13.14 13.92
C ARG A 277 12.09 -14.29 14.37
N PRO A 278 13.32 -14.02 14.83
CA PRO A 278 14.17 -15.05 15.40
C PRO A 278 13.78 -15.40 16.85
N GLY A 279 14.13 -16.61 17.27
CA GLY A 279 13.96 -17.10 18.65
C GLY A 279 12.73 -17.97 18.87
N ASN A 280 12.72 -18.68 19.99
CA ASN A 280 11.60 -19.52 20.40
C ASN A 280 10.53 -18.64 21.07
N ILE A 281 9.40 -18.44 20.41
CA ILE A 281 8.30 -17.62 20.89
C ILE A 281 7.28 -18.55 21.55
N PRO A 282 6.82 -18.28 22.79
CA PRO A 282 5.77 -19.08 23.39
C PRO A 282 4.45 -18.88 22.64
N PRO A 283 3.48 -19.80 22.77
CA PRO A 283 2.17 -19.65 22.18
C PRO A 283 1.52 -18.30 22.54
N VAL A 284 0.84 -17.72 21.56
CA VAL A 284 0.19 -16.38 21.66
C VAL A 284 -1.30 -16.49 21.95
N ASP A 285 -1.74 -17.66 22.42
CA ASP A 285 -3.13 -18.02 22.66
C ASP A 285 -3.81 -17.06 23.65
N ALA A 286 -3.12 -16.68 24.73
CA ALA A 286 -3.64 -15.70 25.68
C ALA A 286 -4.05 -14.38 25.00
N GLY A 287 -3.28 -13.92 24.00
CA GLY A 287 -3.60 -12.71 23.24
C GLY A 287 -4.77 -12.91 22.27
N ILE A 288 -4.80 -14.03 21.56
CA ILE A 288 -5.91 -14.37 20.65
C ILE A 288 -7.23 -14.53 21.42
N ASN A 289 -7.18 -15.22 22.55
CA ASN A 289 -8.32 -15.64 23.36
C ASN A 289 -9.07 -14.48 24.04
N THR A 290 -8.44 -13.30 24.14
CA THR A 290 -9.14 -12.06 24.53
C THR A 290 -10.35 -11.75 23.64
N ARG A 291 -10.30 -12.10 22.35
CA ARG A 291 -11.42 -11.96 21.40
C ARG A 291 -12.65 -12.78 21.80
N PHE A 292 -12.42 -13.84 22.57
CA PHE A 292 -13.43 -14.75 23.07
C PHE A 292 -13.81 -14.47 24.53
N ASP A 293 -13.46 -13.30 25.10
CA ASP A 293 -13.75 -12.96 26.51
C ASP A 293 -12.99 -13.85 27.52
N ILE A 294 -11.89 -14.47 27.08
CA ILE A 294 -10.99 -15.25 27.94
C ILE A 294 -9.72 -14.43 28.16
N TYR A 295 -9.41 -14.16 29.43
CA TYR A 295 -8.28 -13.34 29.84
C TYR A 295 -7.37 -14.13 30.77
N ASP A 296 -6.07 -14.03 30.56
CA ASP A 296 -5.06 -14.55 31.48
C ASP A 296 -4.63 -13.44 32.45
N ASN A 297 -4.87 -13.68 33.74
CA ASN A 297 -4.51 -12.77 34.84
C ASN A 297 -3.27 -13.26 35.62
N GLY A 298 -2.75 -14.46 35.30
CA GLY A 298 -1.66 -15.11 36.03
C GLY A 298 -0.34 -15.21 35.26
N GLY A 299 -0.33 -14.97 33.95
CA GLY A 299 0.85 -15.04 33.11
C GLY A 299 1.81 -13.83 33.21
N PRO A 300 2.99 -13.90 32.55
CA PRO A 300 3.92 -12.77 32.44
C PRO A 300 3.35 -11.56 31.67
N TYR A 301 2.17 -11.71 31.06
CA TYR A 301 1.48 -10.72 30.24
C TYR A 301 0.10 -10.48 30.86
N LYS A 302 -0.27 -9.22 31.05
CA LYS A 302 -1.61 -8.88 31.57
C LYS A 302 -2.52 -8.53 30.39
N THR A 303 -3.37 -9.48 30.01
CA THR A 303 -4.48 -9.15 29.11
C THR A 303 -5.51 -8.35 29.90
N ASP A 304 -5.71 -7.09 29.52
CA ASP A 304 -6.68 -6.20 30.16
C ASP A 304 -7.91 -6.02 29.26
N PRO A 305 -9.15 -6.26 29.71
CA PRO A 305 -10.36 -6.08 28.91
C PRO A 305 -10.63 -4.62 28.51
N THR A 306 -10.09 -3.63 29.23
CA THR A 306 -10.22 -2.20 28.88
C THR A 306 -9.37 -1.83 27.66
N ILE A 307 -8.20 -2.48 27.52
CA ILE A 307 -7.25 -2.26 26.42
C ILE A 307 -7.51 -3.25 25.28
N ASN A 308 -7.88 -4.48 25.63
CA ASN A 308 -8.07 -5.63 24.74
C ASN A 308 -9.51 -6.14 24.82
N PRO A 309 -10.53 -5.31 24.53
CA PRO A 309 -11.93 -5.69 24.65
C PRO A 309 -12.26 -6.92 23.78
N PRO A 310 -13.21 -7.75 24.22
CA PRO A 310 -13.64 -8.93 23.49
C PRO A 310 -14.41 -8.56 22.23
N ALA A 311 -14.67 -9.55 21.37
CA ALA A 311 -15.54 -9.37 20.22
C ALA A 311 -17.02 -9.17 20.65
N PRO A 312 -17.88 -8.55 19.82
CA PRO A 312 -19.30 -8.41 20.13
C PRO A 312 -20.06 -9.74 20.13
N ASN A 313 -19.57 -10.73 19.37
CA ASN A 313 -20.00 -12.12 19.49
C ASN A 313 -18.82 -12.95 19.97
N VAL A 314 -18.95 -13.56 21.15
CA VAL A 314 -17.89 -14.34 21.80
C VAL A 314 -18.16 -15.85 21.78
N ARG A 315 -19.20 -16.32 21.11
CA ARG A 315 -19.53 -17.75 21.09
C ARG A 315 -18.34 -18.64 20.73
N LYS A 316 -18.12 -19.67 21.55
CA LYS A 316 -16.93 -20.54 21.55
C LYS A 316 -17.22 -21.97 22.05
N GLY A 317 -18.47 -22.33 22.30
CA GLY A 317 -18.84 -23.65 22.80
C GLY A 317 -18.44 -23.90 24.25
N MET A 318 -18.41 -22.86 25.10
CA MET A 318 -17.96 -22.98 26.50
C MET A 318 -19.02 -22.50 27.50
N VAL A 319 -18.93 -23.06 28.71
CA VAL A 319 -19.81 -22.73 29.83
C VAL A 319 -19.21 -21.59 30.64
N VAL A 320 -19.98 -20.51 30.82
CA VAL A 320 -19.61 -19.42 31.73
C VAL A 320 -19.84 -19.81 33.19
N SER A 321 -18.91 -19.45 34.06
CA SER A 321 -19.03 -19.47 35.51
C SER A 321 -18.99 -18.04 36.04
N ASN A 322 -19.81 -17.73 37.04
CA ASN A 322 -19.82 -16.42 37.70
C ASN A 322 -20.01 -15.21 36.74
N ALA A 323 -20.88 -15.34 35.75
CA ALA A 323 -21.21 -14.26 34.80
C ALA A 323 -21.46 -12.91 35.49
N GLY A 324 -20.85 -11.84 34.98
CA GLY A 324 -20.94 -10.49 35.53
C GLY A 324 -20.21 -10.24 36.85
N LYS A 325 -19.44 -11.20 37.38
CA LYS A 325 -18.64 -11.05 38.61
C LYS A 325 -17.14 -10.95 38.30
N ASN A 326 -16.36 -10.45 39.26
CA ASN A 326 -14.90 -10.31 39.12
C ASN A 326 -14.14 -11.64 38.92
N ASN A 327 -14.74 -12.77 39.28
CA ASN A 327 -14.18 -14.11 39.08
C ASN A 327 -14.92 -14.89 37.96
N CYS A 328 -15.47 -14.17 37.00
CA CYS A 328 -16.08 -14.76 35.81
C CYS A 328 -15.04 -15.52 34.99
N SER A 329 -15.39 -16.73 34.54
CA SER A 329 -14.50 -17.59 33.77
C SER A 329 -15.27 -18.48 32.82
N TYR A 330 -14.57 -19.07 31.85
CA TYR A 330 -15.14 -20.04 30.91
C TYR A 330 -14.47 -21.39 31.08
N SER A 331 -15.25 -22.46 30.94
CA SER A 331 -14.76 -23.85 31.01
C SER A 331 -15.40 -24.71 29.94
N ALA A 332 -14.73 -25.80 29.54
CA ALA A 332 -15.29 -26.75 28.60
C ALA A 332 -16.57 -27.38 29.18
N PRO A 333 -17.62 -27.58 28.37
CA PRO A 333 -18.84 -28.23 28.82
C PRO A 333 -18.55 -29.68 29.22
N ASN A 334 -19.18 -30.14 30.30
CA ASN A 334 -19.14 -31.56 30.64
C ASN A 334 -20.03 -32.38 29.69
N SER A 335 -19.96 -33.71 29.76
CA SER A 335 -20.67 -34.61 28.83
C SER A 335 -22.19 -34.41 28.78
N GLY A 336 -22.81 -33.96 29.88
CA GLY A 336 -24.25 -33.65 29.91
C GLY A 336 -24.62 -32.30 29.27
N GLN A 337 -23.65 -31.39 29.17
CA GLN A 337 -23.80 -30.03 28.66
C GLN A 337 -23.40 -29.90 27.19
N ALA A 338 -22.50 -30.75 26.67
CA ALA A 338 -21.92 -30.59 25.33
C ALA A 338 -22.94 -30.32 24.22
N LYS A 339 -24.12 -30.97 24.26
CA LYS A 339 -25.22 -30.76 23.30
C LYS A 339 -25.84 -29.35 23.27
N ASN A 340 -25.53 -28.51 24.25
CA ASN A 340 -26.10 -27.16 24.42
C ASN A 340 -25.11 -26.03 24.11
N TYR A 341 -23.83 -26.35 23.86
CA TYR A 341 -22.76 -25.39 23.67
C TYR A 341 -21.95 -25.79 22.44
N GLU A 342 -22.12 -25.04 21.35
CA GLU A 342 -21.48 -25.36 20.06
C GLU A 342 -20.72 -24.13 19.56
N ALA A 343 -19.39 -24.28 19.41
CA ALA A 343 -18.57 -23.29 18.72
C ALA A 343 -18.93 -23.26 17.23
N LEU A 344 -18.36 -22.35 16.44
CA LEU A 344 -18.49 -22.45 14.98
C LEU A 344 -17.80 -23.77 14.53
N PRO A 345 -18.52 -24.78 14.04
CA PRO A 345 -17.98 -26.12 13.82
C PRO A 345 -16.83 -26.10 12.82
N ARG A 346 -15.88 -27.02 12.95
CA ARG A 346 -14.83 -27.24 11.94
C ARG A 346 -15.42 -27.79 10.63
N ASP A 347 -14.65 -27.75 9.55
CA ASP A 347 -15.10 -28.39 8.31
C ASP A 347 -15.23 -29.90 8.53
N ASN A 348 -16.27 -30.52 7.97
CA ASN A 348 -16.60 -31.94 8.17
C ASN A 348 -15.47 -32.86 7.71
N CYS A 349 -14.61 -32.38 6.81
CA CYS A 349 -13.43 -33.12 6.36
C CYS A 349 -12.42 -33.37 7.49
N PHE A 350 -12.37 -32.52 8.52
CA PHE A 350 -11.40 -32.65 9.62
C PHE A 350 -11.76 -33.85 10.49
N THR A 351 -13.06 -34.05 10.74
CA THR A 351 -13.57 -35.20 11.49
C THR A 351 -13.51 -36.49 10.69
N SER A 352 -13.75 -36.43 9.37
CA SER A 352 -13.70 -37.62 8.50
C SER A 352 -12.30 -38.00 8.02
N GLY A 353 -11.28 -37.18 8.29
CA GLY A 353 -9.90 -37.40 7.83
C GLY A 353 -9.72 -37.23 6.31
N THR A 354 -10.61 -36.48 5.66
CA THR A 354 -10.63 -36.28 4.19
C THR A 354 -10.14 -34.90 3.75
N CYS A 355 -9.70 -34.06 4.70
CA CYS A 355 -9.19 -32.73 4.37
C CYS A 355 -7.93 -32.78 3.51
N ALA A 356 -7.77 -31.79 2.65
CA ALA A 356 -6.63 -31.65 1.75
C ALA A 356 -5.35 -31.26 2.52
N GLN A 357 -4.20 -31.33 1.83
CA GLN A 357 -2.92 -30.79 2.29
C GLN A 357 -2.49 -31.32 3.67
N ALA A 358 -2.35 -32.65 3.79
CA ALA A 358 -2.01 -33.31 5.06
C ALA A 358 -2.98 -32.96 6.21
N GLY A 359 -4.23 -32.67 5.87
CA GLY A 359 -5.29 -32.36 6.82
C GLY A 359 -5.28 -30.93 7.36
N VAL A 360 -4.47 -30.01 6.84
CA VAL A 360 -4.43 -28.61 7.32
C VAL A 360 -5.46 -27.70 6.63
N LEU A 361 -6.00 -28.15 5.48
CA LEU A 361 -6.89 -27.34 4.66
C LEU A 361 -8.28 -27.99 4.53
N GLY A 362 -9.27 -27.25 5.04
CA GLY A 362 -10.67 -27.58 4.95
C GLY A 362 -11.31 -27.28 3.58
N ASP A 363 -12.52 -27.79 3.38
CA ASP A 363 -13.29 -27.67 2.14
C ASP A 363 -14.42 -26.60 2.21
N GLY A 364 -14.56 -25.93 3.35
CA GLY A 364 -15.60 -24.96 3.66
C GLY A 364 -16.99 -25.57 3.91
N ASN A 365 -17.11 -26.89 4.02
CA ASN A 365 -18.36 -27.57 4.34
C ASN A 365 -18.40 -27.85 5.85
N TRP A 366 -19.33 -27.22 6.54
CA TRP A 366 -19.50 -27.33 7.98
C TRP A 366 -20.96 -27.53 8.36
N ASP A 367 -21.21 -28.06 9.55
CA ASP A 367 -22.56 -28.33 10.04
C ASP A 367 -23.29 -27.05 10.49
N PHE A 368 -23.70 -26.23 9.51
CA PHE A 368 -24.48 -25.01 9.75
C PHE A 368 -25.82 -25.32 10.42
N SER A 369 -26.49 -26.41 10.02
CA SER A 369 -27.81 -26.76 10.57
C SER A 369 -27.72 -27.18 12.03
N GLY A 370 -26.73 -28.00 12.38
CA GLY A 370 -26.45 -28.40 13.77
C GLY A 370 -26.10 -27.18 14.62
N TYR A 371 -25.16 -26.35 14.17
CA TYR A 371 -24.79 -25.10 14.83
C TYR A 371 -26.00 -24.20 15.11
N TRP A 372 -26.83 -23.96 14.09
CA TRP A 372 -27.98 -23.08 14.20
C TRP A 372 -29.03 -23.65 15.17
N THR A 373 -29.23 -24.97 15.15
CA THR A 373 -30.17 -25.64 16.06
C THR A 373 -29.72 -25.51 17.52
N VAL A 374 -28.44 -25.74 17.82
CA VAL A 374 -27.92 -25.64 19.19
C VAL A 374 -27.96 -24.19 19.70
N ASN A 375 -27.54 -23.25 18.86
CA ASN A 375 -27.31 -21.86 19.29
C ASN A 375 -28.51 -20.94 19.11
N HIS A 376 -29.48 -21.30 18.28
CA HIS A 376 -30.68 -20.49 18.03
C HIS A 376 -32.00 -21.28 18.13
N GLY A 377 -31.95 -22.59 18.37
CA GLY A 377 -33.13 -23.43 18.43
C GLY A 377 -33.90 -23.41 17.10
N ASN A 378 -35.20 -23.11 17.16
CA ASN A 378 -36.09 -23.09 16.00
C ASN A 378 -36.14 -21.72 15.29
N ALA A 379 -35.12 -20.86 15.45
CA ALA A 379 -35.07 -19.60 14.72
C ALA A 379 -34.98 -19.86 13.21
N SER A 380 -35.66 -19.05 12.40
CA SER A 380 -35.63 -19.21 10.94
C SER A 380 -34.22 -18.96 10.38
N THR A 381 -33.74 -19.86 9.53
CA THR A 381 -32.48 -19.72 8.77
C THR A 381 -32.65 -18.89 7.49
N SER A 382 -33.89 -18.54 7.11
CA SER A 382 -34.16 -17.89 5.82
C SER A 382 -33.42 -16.56 5.66
N GLY A 383 -33.34 -15.76 6.73
CA GLY A 383 -32.66 -14.46 6.72
C GLY A 383 -31.14 -14.58 6.52
N VAL A 384 -30.49 -15.49 7.26
CA VAL A 384 -29.04 -15.71 7.13
C VAL A 384 -28.69 -16.34 5.79
N LEU A 385 -29.48 -17.29 5.27
CA LEU A 385 -29.24 -17.87 3.94
C LEU A 385 -29.49 -16.88 2.81
N THR A 386 -30.38 -15.91 2.99
CA THR A 386 -30.56 -14.81 2.04
C THR A 386 -29.37 -13.86 2.06
N ALA A 387 -28.85 -13.54 3.25
CA ALA A 387 -27.71 -12.62 3.41
C ALA A 387 -26.36 -13.25 3.00
N CYS A 388 -26.17 -14.54 3.26
CA CYS A 388 -24.89 -15.23 3.17
C CYS A 388 -24.82 -16.30 2.07
N GLY A 389 -25.94 -16.57 1.40
CA GLY A 389 -26.07 -17.66 0.42
C GLY A 389 -26.45 -19.00 1.04
N ALA A 390 -26.80 -19.96 0.18
CA ALA A 390 -27.25 -21.30 0.60
C ALA A 390 -26.17 -22.12 1.32
N SER A 391 -24.91 -21.79 1.12
CA SER A 391 -23.77 -22.35 1.86
C SER A 391 -22.99 -21.19 2.47
N PRO A 392 -23.40 -20.71 3.64
CA PRO A 392 -22.85 -19.51 4.24
C PRO A 392 -21.46 -19.79 4.84
N SER A 393 -20.56 -18.82 4.74
CA SER A 393 -19.30 -18.84 5.49
C SER A 393 -19.55 -18.57 6.97
N ARG A 394 -18.69 -19.09 7.85
CA ARG A 394 -18.80 -18.86 9.31
C ARG A 394 -18.71 -17.39 9.65
N TYR A 395 -17.83 -16.65 8.97
CA TYR A 395 -17.70 -15.21 9.20
C TYR A 395 -18.98 -14.46 8.79
N CYS A 396 -19.66 -14.87 7.71
CA CYS A 396 -20.92 -14.26 7.33
C CYS A 396 -22.03 -14.53 8.36
N VAL A 397 -22.15 -15.78 8.84
CA VAL A 397 -23.08 -16.14 9.93
C VAL A 397 -22.77 -15.31 11.18
N TYR A 398 -21.50 -15.23 11.58
CA TYR A 398 -21.05 -14.43 12.72
C TYR A 398 -21.44 -12.94 12.60
N LYS A 399 -21.26 -12.33 11.42
CA LYS A 399 -21.70 -10.95 11.17
C LYS A 399 -23.22 -10.81 11.23
N TYR A 400 -23.94 -11.80 10.70
CA TYR A 400 -25.40 -11.83 10.75
C TYR A 400 -25.92 -11.91 12.18
N GLU A 401 -25.31 -12.73 13.03
CA GLU A 401 -25.67 -12.82 14.46
C GLU A 401 -25.46 -11.49 15.19
N ILE A 402 -24.36 -10.78 14.89
CA ILE A 402 -24.08 -9.46 15.47
C ILE A 402 -25.11 -8.41 15.02
N SER A 403 -25.50 -8.43 13.75
CA SER A 403 -26.48 -7.46 13.22
C SER A 403 -27.92 -7.78 13.61
N ASN A 404 -28.18 -8.97 14.16
CA ASN A 404 -29.50 -9.41 14.58
C ASN A 404 -29.52 -9.81 16.08
N PRO A 405 -29.32 -8.86 17.02
CA PRO A 405 -29.23 -9.16 18.44
C PRO A 405 -30.53 -9.70 19.06
N ALA A 406 -31.66 -9.59 18.36
CA ALA A 406 -32.94 -10.17 18.76
C ALA A 406 -33.04 -11.68 18.48
N LEU A 407 -32.07 -12.28 17.77
CA LEU A 407 -32.00 -13.73 17.62
C LEU A 407 -31.92 -14.38 18.98
N LYS A 408 -32.74 -15.41 19.19
CA LYS A 408 -32.67 -16.24 20.39
C LYS A 408 -31.26 -16.78 20.52
N SER A 409 -30.63 -16.58 21.68
CA SER A 409 -29.41 -17.31 22.05
C SER A 409 -29.79 -18.62 22.73
N GLY A 410 -29.05 -19.69 22.44
CA GLY A 410 -29.08 -20.96 23.16
C GLY A 410 -28.57 -20.80 24.60
N GLN A 411 -27.96 -21.84 25.16
CA GLN A 411 -27.40 -21.72 26.51
C GLN A 411 -26.14 -20.85 26.57
N GLU A 412 -25.38 -20.79 25.47
CA GLU A 412 -24.28 -19.83 25.33
C GLU A 412 -24.80 -18.50 24.79
N ALA A 413 -24.48 -17.40 25.48
CA ALA A 413 -24.80 -16.06 25.02
C ALA A 413 -23.95 -15.67 23.81
N THR A 414 -24.54 -14.95 22.85
CA THR A 414 -23.77 -14.31 21.76
C THR A 414 -22.81 -13.26 22.35
N ALA A 415 -23.31 -12.35 23.18
CA ALA A 415 -22.53 -11.27 23.77
C ALA A 415 -21.56 -11.76 24.87
N PRO A 416 -20.44 -11.05 25.12
CA PRO A 416 -19.54 -11.37 26.23
C PRO A 416 -20.25 -11.29 27.59
N GLN A 417 -19.90 -12.20 28.50
CA GLN A 417 -20.55 -12.36 29.80
C GLN A 417 -19.64 -12.03 31.00
N CYS A 418 -18.33 -12.03 30.80
CA CYS A 418 -17.35 -11.62 31.80
C CYS A 418 -16.95 -10.16 31.64
N ASN A 419 -16.84 -9.66 30.41
CA ASN A 419 -16.45 -8.28 30.13
C ASN A 419 -17.39 -7.62 29.10
N THR A 420 -17.18 -6.33 28.87
CA THR A 420 -17.92 -5.55 27.86
C THR A 420 -17.08 -5.34 26.61
N THR A 421 -17.71 -5.32 25.45
CA THR A 421 -17.04 -5.03 24.18
C THR A 421 -17.19 -3.56 23.79
N THR A 422 -16.17 -3.01 23.16
CA THR A 422 -16.20 -1.72 22.44
C THR A 422 -15.88 -1.89 20.95
N GLN A 423 -15.86 -3.14 20.46
CA GLN A 423 -15.31 -3.51 19.16
C GLN A 423 -16.38 -3.95 18.18
N GLY A 424 -16.05 -3.86 16.88
CA GLY A 424 -16.87 -4.38 15.80
C GLY A 424 -16.64 -5.86 15.50
N ALA A 425 -17.36 -6.37 14.50
CA ALA A 425 -17.26 -7.75 14.04
C ALA A 425 -15.80 -8.15 13.68
N ASP A 426 -15.04 -7.24 13.10
CA ASP A 426 -13.67 -7.47 12.61
C ASP A 426 -12.67 -7.83 13.72
N ARG A 427 -13.04 -7.70 15.00
CA ARG A 427 -12.19 -8.07 16.15
C ARG A 427 -11.70 -9.52 16.12
N ARG A 428 -12.45 -10.43 15.51
CA ARG A 428 -12.07 -11.85 15.33
C ARG A 428 -11.23 -12.15 14.09
N LEU A 429 -10.93 -11.15 13.26
CA LEU A 429 -10.02 -11.33 12.14
C LEU A 429 -8.56 -11.21 12.62
N LEU A 430 -7.73 -12.14 12.16
CA LEU A 430 -6.27 -12.01 12.17
C LEU A 430 -5.82 -11.64 10.76
N TYR A 431 -4.87 -10.73 10.68
CA TYR A 431 -4.27 -10.30 9.43
C TYR A 431 -2.88 -10.91 9.32
N VAL A 432 -2.61 -11.60 8.22
CA VAL A 432 -1.48 -12.52 8.09
C VAL A 432 -0.76 -12.34 6.77
N ALA A 433 0.55 -12.57 6.75
CA ALA A 433 1.33 -12.49 5.52
C ALA A 433 1.38 -13.89 4.91
N ILE A 434 1.03 -14.03 3.64
CA ILE A 434 1.02 -15.32 2.96
C ILE A 434 2.33 -15.46 2.21
N ILE A 435 3.10 -16.48 2.56
CA ILE A 435 4.44 -16.74 2.01
C ILE A 435 4.46 -18.11 1.36
N ASP A 436 5.19 -18.22 0.25
CA ASP A 436 5.52 -19.50 -0.35
C ASP A 436 6.69 -20.15 0.39
N CYS A 437 6.39 -20.92 1.44
CA CYS A 437 7.43 -21.49 2.28
C CYS A 437 8.23 -22.61 1.59
N ALA A 438 7.62 -23.28 0.61
CA ALA A 438 8.28 -24.31 -0.17
C ALA A 438 9.29 -23.69 -1.16
N ALA A 439 8.88 -22.64 -1.88
CA ALA A 439 9.76 -21.97 -2.84
C ALA A 439 10.91 -21.19 -2.16
N ASN A 440 10.68 -20.65 -0.96
CA ASN A 440 11.67 -19.82 -0.25
C ASN A 440 12.44 -20.57 0.85
N ALA A 441 12.22 -21.88 1.03
CA ALA A 441 12.87 -22.70 2.05
C ALA A 441 12.86 -22.04 3.44
N VAL A 442 11.68 -21.57 3.87
CA VAL A 442 11.53 -20.72 5.06
C VAL A 442 11.95 -21.48 6.31
N GLN A 443 12.86 -20.89 7.08
CA GLN A 443 13.33 -21.41 8.37
C GLN A 443 13.25 -20.32 9.44
N GLY A 444 13.30 -20.72 10.72
CA GLY A 444 13.46 -19.76 11.81
C GLY A 444 14.82 -19.05 11.73
N GLY A 445 14.87 -17.76 12.06
CA GLY A 445 16.15 -17.07 12.26
C GLY A 445 16.36 -15.70 11.59
N GLY A 446 15.31 -14.92 11.30
CA GLY A 446 15.51 -13.55 10.80
C GLY A 446 15.57 -13.42 9.28
N GLN A 447 15.02 -14.39 8.54
CA GLN A 447 15.00 -14.36 7.07
C GLN A 447 14.02 -13.30 6.56
N THR A 448 14.45 -12.49 5.59
CA THR A 448 13.58 -11.58 4.82
C THR A 448 13.00 -12.30 3.62
N LEU A 449 11.68 -12.33 3.52
CA LEU A 449 10.93 -13.16 2.59
C LEU A 449 9.95 -12.30 1.77
N PRO A 450 9.76 -12.62 0.48
CA PRO A 450 8.74 -11.98 -0.33
C PRO A 450 7.34 -12.40 0.12
N VAL A 451 6.40 -11.45 0.17
CA VAL A 451 5.00 -11.70 0.49
C VAL A 451 4.22 -11.95 -0.80
N GLN A 452 3.56 -13.12 -0.92
CA GLN A 452 2.68 -13.39 -2.07
C GLN A 452 1.42 -12.53 -2.02
N ALA A 453 0.81 -12.45 -0.84
CA ALA A 453 -0.35 -11.61 -0.55
C ALA A 453 -0.49 -11.43 0.96
N PHE A 454 -1.27 -10.44 1.38
CA PHE A 454 -1.78 -10.40 2.74
C PHE A 454 -3.15 -11.07 2.79
N GLY A 455 -3.46 -11.78 3.87
CA GLY A 455 -4.72 -12.48 4.08
C GLY A 455 -5.43 -12.02 5.35
N SER A 456 -6.73 -12.23 5.39
CA SER A 456 -7.51 -12.17 6.64
C SER A 456 -8.09 -13.53 6.99
N VAL A 457 -7.93 -13.92 8.25
CA VAL A 457 -8.35 -15.21 8.80
C VAL A 457 -9.33 -14.94 9.93
N PHE A 458 -10.57 -15.40 9.78
CA PHE A 458 -11.57 -15.32 10.83
C PHE A 458 -11.40 -16.47 11.81
N ILE A 459 -11.06 -16.18 13.06
CA ILE A 459 -10.83 -17.20 14.08
C ILE A 459 -12.17 -17.71 14.62
N THR A 460 -12.36 -19.02 14.55
CA THR A 460 -13.65 -19.68 14.82
C THR A 460 -13.79 -20.17 16.25
N GLU A 461 -12.66 -20.48 16.89
CA GLU A 461 -12.57 -21.02 18.24
C GLU A 461 -11.32 -20.48 18.97
N PRO A 462 -11.26 -20.57 20.32
CA PRO A 462 -10.07 -20.17 21.07
C PRO A 462 -8.82 -20.89 20.56
N ALA A 463 -7.71 -20.17 20.47
CA ALA A 463 -6.40 -20.74 20.14
C ALA A 463 -5.94 -21.68 21.25
N GLY A 464 -5.30 -22.77 20.84
CA GLY A 464 -4.70 -23.73 21.76
C GLY A 464 -3.44 -23.17 22.43
N GLY A 465 -3.20 -23.56 23.68
CA GLY A 465 -1.94 -23.29 24.37
C GLY A 465 -0.86 -24.32 24.04
N ALA A 466 0.24 -24.28 24.78
CA ALA A 466 1.30 -25.29 24.69
C ALA A 466 0.76 -26.71 25.01
N PRO A 467 1.26 -27.77 24.34
CA PRO A 467 2.36 -27.75 23.39
C PRO A 467 1.95 -27.34 21.97
N ASP A 468 0.74 -27.67 21.51
CA ASP A 468 0.39 -27.67 20.09
C ASP A 468 0.18 -26.29 19.48
N ALA A 469 -0.30 -25.32 20.27
CA ALA A 469 -0.49 -23.92 19.85
C ALA A 469 -1.36 -23.74 18.59
N ASP A 470 -2.30 -24.66 18.37
CA ASP A 470 -3.13 -24.68 17.16
C ASP A 470 -4.08 -23.49 17.07
N ILE A 471 -4.20 -22.92 15.86
CA ILE A 471 -5.18 -21.89 15.54
C ILE A 471 -6.07 -22.39 14.40
N TYR A 472 -7.38 -22.40 14.63
CA TYR A 472 -8.36 -22.69 13.59
C TYR A 472 -9.06 -21.42 13.14
N GLY A 473 -9.13 -21.23 11.83
CA GLY A 473 -9.83 -20.08 11.28
C GLY A 473 -10.29 -20.29 9.84
N GLU A 474 -11.10 -19.38 9.35
CA GLU A 474 -11.66 -19.41 8.01
C GLU A 474 -11.08 -18.25 7.19
N MET A 475 -10.41 -18.56 6.08
CA MET A 475 -9.83 -17.56 5.20
C MET A 475 -10.92 -16.71 4.54
N GLN A 476 -10.89 -15.38 4.71
CA GLN A 476 -11.97 -14.50 4.21
C GLN A 476 -11.60 -13.71 2.96
N ASP A 477 -10.36 -13.24 2.90
CA ASP A 477 -9.92 -12.26 1.92
C ASP A 477 -8.41 -12.30 1.75
N ILE A 478 -7.94 -11.91 0.57
CA ILE A 478 -6.53 -11.71 0.26
C ILE A 478 -6.35 -10.39 -0.47
N SER A 479 -5.19 -9.75 -0.31
CA SER A 479 -4.90 -8.43 -0.88
C SER A 479 -4.92 -8.41 -2.43
N THR A 480 -5.04 -9.57 -3.06
CA THR A 480 -5.18 -9.73 -4.52
C THR A 480 -6.67 -9.82 -4.91
N VAL A 481 -7.28 -8.70 -5.35
CA VAL A 481 -8.56 -8.52 -6.08
C VAL A 481 -9.83 -9.32 -5.63
N VAL A 482 -9.77 -10.24 -4.67
CA VAL A 482 -10.83 -11.22 -4.38
C VAL A 482 -10.99 -11.44 -2.88
N GLY A 483 -12.23 -11.24 -2.42
CA GLY A 483 -12.69 -11.60 -1.08
C GLY A 483 -13.71 -10.59 -0.53
N GLN A 484 -13.85 -10.52 0.79
CA GLN A 484 -14.91 -9.74 1.45
C GLN A 484 -14.56 -8.26 1.74
N ASN A 485 -13.48 -7.73 1.16
CA ASN A 485 -12.96 -6.37 1.42
C ASN A 485 -12.60 -6.11 2.89
N THR A 486 -12.25 -7.15 3.65
CA THR A 486 -11.84 -7.04 5.06
C THR A 486 -10.48 -6.36 5.19
N LEU A 487 -9.63 -6.44 4.16
CA LEU A 487 -8.30 -5.83 4.14
C LEU A 487 -8.31 -4.34 3.74
N LYS A 488 -9.40 -3.86 3.14
CA LYS A 488 -9.47 -2.52 2.51
C LYS A 488 -9.18 -1.35 3.45
N LYS A 489 -9.52 -1.48 4.75
CA LYS A 489 -9.27 -0.42 5.75
C LYS A 489 -7.80 -0.35 6.20
N LEU A 490 -7.10 -1.48 6.09
CA LEU A 490 -5.72 -1.64 6.57
C LEU A 490 -4.67 -1.37 5.50
N GLN A 491 -5.08 -1.50 4.24
CA GLN A 491 -4.24 -1.24 3.09
C GLN A 491 -3.83 0.24 3.03
N ARG A 492 -2.54 0.49 2.82
CA ARG A 492 -1.95 1.77 2.52
C ARG A 492 -1.27 1.65 1.17
N ASN A 493 -1.84 2.37 0.21
CA ASN A 493 -1.37 2.43 -1.16
C ASN A 493 -0.57 3.72 -1.30
N GLU A 494 0.74 3.61 -1.45
CA GLU A 494 1.64 4.75 -1.52
C GLU A 494 2.35 4.74 -2.87
N ALA A 495 2.06 5.75 -3.69
CA ALA A 495 2.83 6.07 -4.87
C ALA A 495 3.88 7.11 -4.48
N GLN A 496 5.15 6.83 -4.77
CA GLN A 496 6.27 7.68 -4.38
C GLN A 496 7.18 7.95 -5.59
N LEU A 497 7.74 9.17 -5.65
CA LEU A 497 8.79 9.54 -6.60
C LEU A 497 10.17 9.12 -6.08
N TYR A 498 10.98 8.61 -7.00
CA TYR A 498 12.38 8.27 -6.82
C TYR A 498 13.20 9.20 -7.71
N ARG A 499 14.20 9.87 -7.14
CA ARG A 499 14.94 10.97 -7.78
C ARG A 499 16.43 10.78 -7.65
#